data_AF-A0A3C1U745-F1
#
_entry.id   AF-A0A3C1U745-F1
#
_cell.length_a   1.000
_cell.length_b   1.000
_cell.length_c   1.000
_cell.angle_alpha   90.00
_cell.angle_beta   90.00
_cell.angle_gamma   90.00
#
_symmetry.space_group_name_H-M   'P 1'
#
loop_
_entity.id
_entity.type
_entity.pdbx_description
1 polymer ?
#
loop_
_entity_poly.entity_id
_entity_poly.type
_entity_poly.pdbx_seq_one_letter_code
_entity_poly.pdbx_strand_id
1 'polypeptide(L)'
;MDFIISTVPIKQVPIPVLRVSSLAGFDDIRNVNNFIIEQSFHKPRLVFESLKKVLDEKLILTGLNHLDRNEILNLACDRLESLGRVKSGFRKSVFHREQTIPTCLGNGIAIPHGKEEFVLTSSIMILCCDHDVDWGNGSARLMFLIAVNFTGETDTKEVLTDLYNVIDTPMLIQQLKNARNADEVLALFA
;
A
#
# COMPACT_ATOMS: atom_id res chain seq x y z
N MET A 1 -5.91 9.35 25.02
CA MET A 1 -6.93 10.11 24.26
C MET A 1 -6.24 11.40 23.87
N ASP A 2 -5.91 11.51 22.59
CA ASP A 2 -4.84 12.42 22.16
C ASP A 2 -5.39 13.79 21.72
N PHE A 3 -6.69 13.86 21.45
CA PHE A 3 -7.44 15.10 21.21
C PHE A 3 -8.94 14.87 21.41
N ILE A 4 -9.71 15.95 21.41
CA ILE A 4 -11.18 15.95 21.50
C ILE A 4 -11.75 16.54 20.21
N ILE A 5 -12.76 15.90 19.62
CA ILE A 5 -13.61 16.50 18.59
C ILE A 5 -14.90 16.98 19.27
N SER A 6 -15.26 18.25 19.12
CA SER A 6 -16.44 18.81 19.78
C SER A 6 -17.25 19.71 18.87
N THR A 7 -18.58 19.62 18.98
CA THR A 7 -19.53 20.55 18.35
C THR A 7 -19.80 21.77 19.22
N VAL A 8 -19.38 21.73 20.49
CA VAL A 8 -19.56 22.81 21.48
C VAL A 8 -18.20 23.34 21.95
N PRO A 9 -18.08 24.64 22.27
CA PRO A 9 -16.85 25.19 22.81
C PRO A 9 -16.48 24.53 24.15
N ILE A 10 -15.29 23.93 24.22
CA ILE A 10 -14.72 23.39 25.46
C ILE A 10 -13.57 24.33 25.86
N LYS A 11 -13.61 24.84 27.09
CA LYS A 11 -12.54 25.67 27.65
C LYS A 11 -11.77 24.88 28.71
N GLN A 12 -10.46 25.10 28.80
CA GLN A 12 -9.59 24.58 29.85
C GLN A 12 -9.46 23.04 29.88
N VAL A 13 -9.02 22.44 28.77
CA VAL A 13 -8.60 21.04 28.75
C VAL A 13 -7.12 20.94 28.37
N PRO A 14 -6.37 19.96 28.93
CA PRO A 14 -4.94 19.82 28.69
C PRO A 14 -4.60 19.19 27.33
N ILE A 15 -5.61 18.78 26.55
CA ILE A 15 -5.46 18.13 25.24
C ILE A 15 -6.10 18.98 24.13
N PRO A 16 -5.57 18.92 22.89
CA PRO A 16 -6.10 19.67 21.76
C PRO A 16 -7.59 19.41 21.51
N VAL A 17 -8.34 20.45 21.11
CA VAL A 17 -9.77 20.35 20.77
C VAL A 17 -10.00 20.82 19.35
N LEU A 18 -10.44 19.91 18.47
CA LEU A 18 -10.94 20.25 17.16
C LEU A 18 -12.45 20.54 17.23
N ARG A 19 -12.84 21.73 16.80
CA ARG A 19 -14.24 22.12 16.70
C ARG A 19 -14.81 21.75 15.33
N VAL A 20 -15.91 21.01 15.32
CA VAL A 20 -16.67 20.70 14.10
C VAL A 20 -18.07 21.29 14.18
N SER A 21 -18.70 21.54 13.04
CA SER A 21 -20.11 21.96 13.02
C SER A 21 -21.02 20.82 13.48
N SER A 22 -22.21 21.15 13.99
CA SER A 22 -23.21 20.16 14.44
C SER A 22 -23.75 19.27 13.32
N LEU A 23 -23.56 19.66 12.06
CA LEU A 23 -24.03 18.92 10.88
C LEU A 23 -22.91 18.15 10.17
N ALA A 24 -21.67 18.19 10.69
CA ALA A 24 -20.51 17.46 10.17
C ALA A 24 -20.41 17.50 8.63
N GLY A 25 -20.34 18.71 8.08
CA GLY A 25 -20.28 18.92 6.64
C GLY A 25 -18.95 18.47 6.02
N PHE A 26 -18.86 18.52 4.68
CA PHE A 26 -17.62 18.19 3.96
C PHE A 26 -16.40 19.00 4.44
N ASP A 27 -16.61 20.22 4.91
CA ASP A 27 -15.57 21.06 5.49
C ASP A 27 -15.07 20.53 6.84
N ASP A 28 -15.96 19.97 7.66
CA ASP A 28 -15.59 19.37 8.94
C ASP A 28 -14.72 18.12 8.73
N ILE A 29 -15.04 17.29 7.73
CA ILE A 29 -14.22 16.12 7.38
C ILE A 29 -12.82 16.54 6.95
N ARG A 30 -12.71 17.59 6.12
CA ARG A 30 -11.40 18.14 5.72
C ARG A 30 -10.64 18.71 6.91
N ASN A 31 -11.31 19.42 7.80
CA ASN A 31 -10.70 19.99 9.00
C ASN A 31 -10.23 18.90 9.97
N VAL A 32 -10.97 17.81 10.11
CA VAL A 32 -10.56 16.62 10.88
C VAL A 32 -9.30 16.01 10.29
N ASN A 33 -9.28 15.78 8.98
CA ASN A 33 -8.11 15.21 8.32
C ASN A 33 -6.88 16.13 8.47
N ASN A 34 -7.05 17.43 8.25
CA ASN A 34 -5.96 18.39 8.43
C ASN A 34 -5.47 18.46 9.87
N PHE A 35 -6.39 18.43 10.84
CA PHE A 35 -6.03 18.45 12.26
C PHE A 35 -5.29 17.18 12.68
N ILE A 36 -5.70 16.01 12.20
CA ILE A 36 -4.97 14.75 12.41
C ILE A 36 -3.57 14.85 11.81
N ILE A 37 -3.45 15.38 10.59
CA ILE A 37 -2.16 15.60 9.92
C ILE A 37 -1.31 16.59 10.74
N GLU A 38 -1.87 17.72 11.17
CA GLU A 38 -1.25 18.76 12.01
C GLU A 38 -0.70 18.20 13.33
N GLN A 39 -1.49 17.40 14.05
CA GLN A 39 -1.06 16.71 15.26
C GLN A 39 0.00 15.63 14.97
N SER A 40 0.02 15.09 13.75
CA SER A 40 1.02 14.13 13.27
C SER A 40 2.35 14.80 12.82
N PHE A 41 2.47 16.15 12.83
CA PHE A 41 3.73 16.84 12.47
C PHE A 41 4.82 16.86 13.55
N HIS A 42 4.64 16.16 14.67
CA HIS A 42 5.78 15.41 15.20
C HIS A 42 6.08 14.28 14.23
N LYS A 43 6.55 14.58 12.99
CA LYS A 43 6.82 13.55 11.99
C LYS A 43 7.78 12.55 12.64
N PRO A 44 7.32 11.36 13.04
CA PRO A 44 8.25 10.27 13.21
C PRO A 44 8.86 10.14 11.82
N ARG A 45 10.17 9.96 11.74
CA ARG A 45 10.76 9.43 10.51
C ARG A 45 9.88 8.24 10.13
N LEU A 46 9.19 8.26 8.99
CA LEU A 46 8.37 7.12 8.57
C LEU A 46 9.35 5.96 8.45
N VAL A 47 9.27 5.00 9.37
CA VAL A 47 10.17 3.86 9.40
C VAL A 47 9.36 2.65 8.98
N PHE A 48 9.71 2.06 7.84
CA PHE A 48 9.03 0.91 7.26
C PHE A 48 9.77 -0.40 7.63
N GLU A 49 10.06 -0.60 8.93
CA GLU A 49 10.88 -1.71 9.40
C GLU A 49 10.29 -3.08 9.08
N SER A 50 8.97 -3.22 9.11
CA SER A 50 8.31 -4.50 8.86
C SER A 50 8.15 -4.75 7.37
N LEU A 51 7.86 -3.72 6.56
CA LEU A 51 7.90 -3.84 5.09
C LEU A 51 9.31 -4.23 4.58
N LYS A 52 10.37 -3.64 5.15
CA LYS A 52 11.77 -3.97 4.79
C LYS A 52 12.11 -5.45 4.97
N LYS A 53 11.44 -6.18 5.88
CA LYS A 53 11.67 -7.62 6.10
C LYS A 53 11.10 -8.50 4.99
N VAL A 54 10.18 -7.98 4.18
CA VAL A 54 9.44 -8.72 3.14
C VAL A 54 9.62 -8.13 1.75
N LEU A 55 10.53 -7.17 1.59
CA LEU A 55 10.87 -6.51 0.33
C LEU A 55 12.37 -6.66 0.09
N ASP A 56 12.74 -7.10 -1.12
CA ASP A 56 14.12 -7.16 -1.57
C ASP A 56 14.19 -6.76 -3.06
N GLU A 57 15.41 -6.53 -3.56
CA GLU A 57 15.66 -6.09 -4.94
C GLU A 57 14.98 -7.00 -5.98
N LYS A 58 14.91 -8.32 -5.73
CA LYS A 58 14.34 -9.29 -6.68
C LYS A 58 12.82 -9.22 -6.75
N LEU A 59 12.19 -8.54 -5.80
CA LEU A 59 10.76 -8.28 -5.68
C LEU A 59 10.38 -6.91 -6.26
N ILE A 60 11.27 -6.22 -6.96
CA ILE A 60 10.99 -4.93 -7.59
C ILE A 60 11.16 -5.07 -9.09
N LEU A 61 10.12 -4.73 -9.85
CA LEU A 61 10.20 -4.60 -11.31
C LEU A 61 9.75 -3.19 -11.70
N THR A 62 10.65 -2.47 -12.37
CA THR A 62 10.39 -1.12 -12.90
C THR A 62 10.38 -1.14 -14.43
N GLY A 63 9.84 -0.08 -15.03
CA GLY A 63 9.86 0.09 -16.49
C GLY A 63 9.03 -0.94 -17.25
N LEU A 64 8.00 -1.51 -16.61
CA LEU A 64 7.09 -2.43 -17.29
C LEU A 64 6.28 -1.64 -18.31
N ASN A 65 6.35 -2.03 -19.58
CA ASN A 65 5.70 -1.32 -20.67
C ASN A 65 5.02 -2.31 -21.62
N HIS A 66 3.93 -1.89 -22.26
CA HIS A 66 3.15 -2.69 -23.22
C HIS A 66 2.59 -4.01 -22.68
N LEU A 67 2.43 -4.13 -21.37
CA LEU A 67 1.79 -5.28 -20.73
C LEU A 67 0.38 -4.92 -20.25
N ASP A 68 -0.56 -5.85 -20.40
CA ASP A 68 -1.86 -5.79 -19.77
C ASP A 68 -1.85 -6.30 -18.32
N ARG A 69 -2.98 -6.16 -17.62
CA ARG A 69 -3.13 -6.63 -16.23
C ARG A 69 -2.76 -8.10 -16.05
N ASN A 70 -3.23 -8.97 -16.94
CA ASN A 70 -3.02 -10.41 -16.81
C ASN A 70 -1.56 -10.78 -17.07
N GLU A 71 -0.92 -10.15 -18.04
CA GLU A 71 0.50 -10.32 -18.34
C GLU A 71 1.38 -9.88 -17.17
N ILE A 72 1.06 -8.74 -16.55
CA ILE A 72 1.74 -8.25 -15.34
C ILE A 72 1.58 -9.24 -14.17
N LEU A 73 0.35 -9.71 -13.92
CA LEU A 73 0.08 -10.66 -12.84
C LEU A 73 0.77 -12.01 -13.07
N ASN A 74 0.82 -12.48 -14.31
CA ASN A 74 1.57 -13.68 -14.68
C ASN A 74 3.06 -13.50 -14.39
N LEU A 75 3.67 -12.42 -14.92
CA LEU A 75 5.09 -12.10 -14.71
C LEU A 75 5.44 -12.05 -13.21
N ALA A 76 4.61 -11.38 -12.41
CA ALA A 76 4.82 -11.25 -10.97
C ALA A 76 4.69 -12.59 -10.23
N CYS A 77 3.68 -13.40 -10.58
CA CYS A 77 3.51 -14.74 -9.99
C CYS A 77 4.64 -15.70 -10.40
N ASP A 78 5.05 -15.69 -11.67
CA ASP A 78 6.19 -16.44 -12.18
C ASP A 78 7.48 -16.09 -11.42
N ARG A 79 7.71 -14.79 -11.18
CA ARG A 79 8.83 -14.31 -10.38
C ARG A 79 8.80 -14.85 -8.96
N LEU A 80 7.68 -14.70 -8.23
CA LEU A 80 7.54 -15.19 -6.86
C LEU A 80 7.73 -16.72 -6.78
N GLU A 81 7.18 -17.47 -7.73
CA GLU A 81 7.31 -18.93 -7.78
C GLU A 81 8.77 -19.35 -8.06
N SER A 82 9.44 -18.71 -9.02
CA SER A 82 10.85 -18.98 -9.35
C SER A 82 11.81 -18.67 -8.19
N LEU A 83 11.47 -17.69 -7.34
CA LEU A 83 12.21 -17.34 -6.13
C LEU A 83 11.89 -18.26 -4.94
N GLY A 84 10.97 -19.22 -5.11
CA GLY A 84 10.53 -20.12 -4.03
C GLY A 84 9.73 -19.41 -2.93
N ARG A 85 9.15 -18.23 -3.21
CA ARG A 85 8.35 -17.46 -2.24
C ARG A 85 6.93 -17.99 -2.10
N VAL A 86 6.41 -18.62 -3.16
CA VAL A 86 5.04 -19.14 -3.23
C VAL A 86 4.98 -20.49 -3.95
N LYS A 87 3.91 -21.25 -3.72
CA LYS A 87 3.57 -22.48 -4.44
C LYS A 87 2.81 -22.15 -5.74
N SER A 88 2.80 -23.08 -6.70
CA SER A 88 2.12 -22.94 -8.01
C SER A 88 0.63 -22.54 -7.96
N GLY A 89 -0.07 -22.90 -6.88
CA GLY A 89 -1.47 -22.51 -6.66
C GLY A 89 -1.69 -21.00 -6.42
N PHE A 90 -0.64 -20.26 -6.06
CA PHE A 90 -0.73 -18.83 -5.73
C PHE A 90 -1.27 -18.01 -6.90
N ARG A 91 -0.76 -18.23 -8.12
CA ARG A 91 -1.22 -17.52 -9.33
C ARG A 91 -2.74 -17.64 -9.49
N LYS A 92 -3.26 -18.87 -9.48
CA LYS A 92 -4.71 -19.11 -9.62
C LYS A 92 -5.51 -18.38 -8.54
N SER A 93 -4.99 -18.31 -7.32
CA SER A 93 -5.63 -17.59 -6.23
C SER A 93 -5.68 -16.07 -6.44
N VAL A 94 -4.60 -15.47 -6.97
CA VAL A 94 -4.54 -14.03 -7.33
C VAL A 94 -5.55 -13.71 -8.43
N PHE A 95 -5.58 -14.50 -9.50
CA PHE A 95 -6.53 -14.28 -10.59
C PHE A 95 -7.99 -14.42 -10.14
N HIS A 96 -8.28 -15.42 -9.30
CA HIS A 96 -9.62 -15.56 -8.71
C HIS A 96 -10.01 -14.35 -7.87
N ARG A 97 -9.05 -13.78 -7.11
CA ARG A 97 -9.27 -12.57 -6.32
C ARG A 97 -9.58 -11.36 -7.21
N GLU A 98 -8.84 -11.15 -8.29
CA GLU A 98 -9.05 -10.04 -9.23
C GLU A 98 -10.33 -10.16 -10.06
N GLN A 99 -10.80 -11.39 -10.33
CA GLN A 99 -12.06 -11.63 -11.04
C GLN A 99 -13.29 -11.31 -10.20
N THR A 100 -13.18 -11.38 -8.86
CA THR A 100 -14.31 -11.12 -7.97
C THR A 100 -14.63 -9.64 -7.91
N ILE A 101 -13.65 -8.84 -7.50
CA ILE A 101 -13.69 -7.36 -7.50
C ILE A 101 -12.26 -6.91 -7.79
N PRO A 102 -12.00 -6.08 -8.81
CA PRO A 102 -10.64 -5.63 -9.08
C PRO A 102 -10.05 -4.86 -7.89
N THR A 103 -8.76 -5.01 -7.64
CA THR A 103 -8.09 -4.42 -6.46
C THR A 103 -7.53 -3.02 -6.70
N CYS A 104 -8.04 -2.30 -7.71
CA CYS A 104 -7.68 -0.91 -7.92
C CYS A 104 -8.19 -0.05 -6.77
N LEU A 105 -7.28 0.72 -6.16
CA LEU A 105 -7.59 1.64 -5.06
C LEU A 105 -7.84 3.08 -5.56
N GLY A 106 -7.71 3.31 -6.87
CA GLY A 106 -7.62 4.65 -7.44
C GLY A 106 -6.21 5.22 -7.32
N ASN A 107 -6.03 6.47 -7.73
CA ASN A 107 -4.73 7.16 -7.76
C ASN A 107 -3.63 6.38 -8.49
N GLY A 108 -3.96 5.55 -9.48
CA GLY A 108 -2.99 4.76 -10.22
C GLY A 108 -2.35 3.62 -9.43
N ILE A 109 -3.02 3.09 -8.39
CA ILE A 109 -2.53 2.02 -7.52
C ILE A 109 -3.48 0.81 -7.55
N ALA A 110 -2.92 -0.40 -7.60
CA ALA A 110 -3.66 -1.63 -7.27
C ALA A 110 -2.88 -2.53 -6.29
N ILE A 111 -3.62 -3.35 -5.53
CA ILE A 111 -3.06 -4.23 -4.49
C ILE A 111 -3.49 -5.70 -4.69
N PRO A 112 -3.09 -6.34 -5.80
CA PRO A 112 -3.42 -7.73 -6.03
C PRO A 112 -2.85 -8.61 -4.91
N HIS A 113 -3.56 -9.66 -4.53
CA HIS A 113 -3.14 -10.55 -3.45
C HIS A 113 -3.67 -11.96 -3.64
N GLY A 114 -2.90 -12.94 -3.17
CA GLY A 114 -3.24 -14.36 -3.22
C GLY A 114 -3.62 -14.92 -1.85
N LYS A 115 -3.99 -16.21 -1.83
CA LYS A 115 -4.28 -16.92 -0.57
C LYS A 115 -2.99 -17.30 0.16
N GLU A 116 -2.99 -17.11 1.47
CA GLU A 116 -1.84 -17.40 2.36
C GLU A 116 -1.39 -18.88 2.35
N GLU A 117 -2.29 -19.83 2.06
CA GLU A 117 -2.00 -21.28 2.03
C GLU A 117 -0.92 -21.67 0.98
N PHE A 118 -0.74 -20.80 -0.02
CA PHE A 118 0.27 -20.94 -1.05
C PHE A 118 1.54 -20.11 -0.78
N VAL A 119 1.58 -19.32 0.29
CA VAL A 119 2.74 -18.46 0.64
C VAL A 119 3.74 -19.25 1.48
N LEU A 120 4.96 -19.41 0.94
CA LEU A 120 6.09 -20.05 1.63
C LEU A 120 6.92 -19.03 2.41
N THR A 121 7.06 -17.82 1.87
CA THR A 121 7.75 -16.71 2.53
C THR A 121 7.02 -15.41 2.26
N SER A 122 6.66 -14.69 3.32
CA SER A 122 5.99 -13.39 3.21
C SER A 122 6.80 -12.44 2.34
N SER A 123 6.18 -11.89 1.30
CA SER A 123 6.79 -11.04 0.28
C SER A 123 5.81 -9.96 -0.17
N ILE A 124 6.31 -8.74 -0.34
CA ILE A 124 5.60 -7.65 -1.04
C ILE A 124 6.39 -7.34 -2.29
N MET A 125 5.76 -7.51 -3.45
CA MET A 125 6.38 -7.22 -4.75
C MET A 125 5.89 -5.87 -5.27
N ILE A 126 6.81 -5.00 -5.67
CA ILE A 126 6.52 -3.67 -6.21
C ILE A 126 6.71 -3.71 -7.73
N LEU A 127 5.65 -3.35 -8.46
CA LEU A 127 5.60 -3.35 -9.92
C LEU A 127 5.32 -1.93 -10.39
N CYS A 128 6.25 -1.30 -11.10
CA CYS A 128 6.11 0.04 -11.66
C CYS A 128 6.02 -0.03 -13.19
N CYS A 129 4.86 0.35 -13.73
CA CYS A 129 4.64 0.49 -15.16
C CYS A 129 5.01 1.88 -15.66
N ASP A 130 5.35 2.00 -16.95
CA ASP A 130 5.55 3.28 -17.63
C ASP A 130 4.27 3.84 -18.26
N HIS A 131 3.21 3.03 -18.32
CA HIS A 131 1.89 3.37 -18.82
C HIS A 131 0.79 3.07 -17.80
N ASP A 132 -0.38 3.66 -18.00
CA ASP A 132 -1.58 3.30 -17.24
C ASP A 132 -2.14 1.97 -17.75
N VAL A 133 -2.33 1.01 -16.84
CA VAL A 133 -2.91 -0.30 -17.13
C VAL A 133 -4.37 -0.30 -16.70
N ASP A 134 -5.29 -0.70 -17.59
CA ASP A 134 -6.68 -0.93 -17.21
C ASP A 134 -6.75 -2.04 -16.15
N TRP A 135 -7.29 -1.69 -14.99
CA TRP A 135 -7.45 -2.57 -13.84
C TRP A 135 -8.92 -2.80 -13.50
N GLY A 136 -9.83 -2.66 -14.48
CA GLY A 136 -11.25 -3.01 -14.38
C GLY A 136 -12.13 -1.85 -13.92
N ASN A 137 -11.99 -1.42 -12.66
CA ASN A 137 -12.75 -0.29 -12.10
C ASN A 137 -11.94 1.02 -12.04
N GLY A 138 -10.81 1.07 -12.73
CA GLY A 138 -9.88 2.19 -12.79
C GLY A 138 -8.59 1.77 -13.48
N SER A 139 -7.58 2.64 -13.47
CA SER A 139 -6.25 2.33 -13.98
C SER A 139 -5.20 2.26 -12.86
N ALA A 140 -4.17 1.45 -13.08
CA ALA A 140 -3.03 1.33 -12.19
C ALA A 140 -1.72 1.44 -12.97
N ARG A 141 -0.76 2.15 -12.38
CA ARG A 141 0.63 2.25 -12.85
C ARG A 141 1.61 1.67 -11.82
N LEU A 142 1.19 1.59 -10.56
CA LEU A 142 1.95 1.02 -9.45
C LEU A 142 1.13 -0.09 -8.82
N MET A 143 1.72 -1.28 -8.68
CA MET A 143 1.08 -2.39 -8.02
C MET A 143 1.94 -2.93 -6.88
N PHE A 144 1.28 -3.26 -5.78
CA PHE A 144 1.87 -3.99 -4.66
C PHE A 144 1.24 -5.39 -4.63
N LEU A 145 1.92 -6.40 -5.19
CA LEU A 145 1.45 -7.78 -5.11
C LEU A 145 1.78 -8.34 -3.73
N ILE A 146 0.74 -8.66 -2.97
CA ILE A 146 0.84 -9.09 -1.58
C ILE A 146 0.81 -10.62 -1.50
N ALA A 147 1.89 -11.20 -1.00
CA ALA A 147 2.02 -12.63 -0.70
C ALA A 147 2.45 -12.78 0.76
N VAL A 148 1.51 -12.69 1.72
CA VAL A 148 1.82 -12.75 3.16
C VAL A 148 1.19 -13.97 3.81
N ASN A 149 1.85 -14.50 4.83
CA ASN A 149 1.37 -15.60 5.66
C ASN A 149 1.14 -15.10 7.09
N PHE A 150 -0.10 -15.19 7.58
CA PHE A 150 -0.50 -14.67 8.89
C PHE A 150 -0.06 -15.53 10.08
N THR A 151 0.52 -16.70 9.80
CA THR A 151 1.00 -17.67 10.82
C THR A 151 2.52 -17.69 10.98
N GLY A 152 3.25 -16.89 10.19
CA GLY A 152 4.71 -16.83 10.23
C GLY A 152 5.28 -15.94 11.33
N GLU A 153 6.62 -15.87 11.40
CA GLU A 153 7.35 -15.02 12.36
C GLU A 153 7.19 -13.51 12.09
N THR A 154 6.89 -13.15 10.85
CA THR A 154 6.64 -11.75 10.47
C THR A 154 5.25 -11.32 10.94
N ASP A 155 5.19 -10.24 11.72
CA ASP A 155 3.90 -9.62 12.04
C ASP A 155 3.28 -9.04 10.77
N THR A 156 2.36 -9.81 10.20
CA THR A 156 1.67 -9.45 8.95
C THR A 156 0.87 -8.16 9.11
N LYS A 157 0.37 -7.86 10.32
CA LYS A 157 -0.36 -6.61 10.55
C LYS A 157 0.56 -5.42 10.42
N GLU A 158 1.75 -5.48 11.00
CA GLU A 158 2.75 -4.41 10.87
C GLU A 158 3.21 -4.22 9.43
N VAL A 159 3.45 -5.31 8.69
CA VAL A 159 3.78 -5.23 7.25
C VAL A 159 2.68 -4.51 6.47
N LEU A 160 1.42 -4.85 6.72
CA LEU A 160 0.29 -4.21 6.04
C LEU A 160 0.14 -2.76 6.49
N THR A 161 0.35 -2.45 7.77
CA THR A 161 0.37 -1.07 8.28
C THR A 161 1.43 -0.24 7.56
N ASP A 162 2.66 -0.74 7.45
CA ASP A 162 3.73 -0.07 6.71
C ASP A 162 3.33 0.15 5.24
N LEU A 163 2.79 -0.88 4.58
CA LEU A 163 2.34 -0.79 3.19
C LEU A 163 1.24 0.28 3.02
N TYR A 164 0.23 0.31 3.88
CA TYR A 164 -0.82 1.32 3.80
C TYR A 164 -0.29 2.72 4.09
N ASN A 165 0.68 2.88 5.00
CA ASN A 165 1.36 4.17 5.22
C ASN A 165 2.10 4.65 3.95
N VAL A 166 2.70 3.73 3.17
CA VAL A 166 3.29 4.07 1.86
C VAL A 166 2.20 4.53 0.88
N ILE A 167 1.09 3.78 0.80
CA ILE A 167 -0.06 4.09 -0.08
C ILE A 167 -0.66 5.45 0.24
N ASP A 168 -0.80 5.77 1.52
CA ASP A 168 -1.38 7.02 2.02
C ASP A 168 -0.39 8.20 2.01
N THR A 169 0.83 8.00 1.51
CA THR A 169 1.84 9.07 1.37
C THR A 169 2.00 9.46 -0.12
N PRO A 170 1.31 10.51 -0.61
CA PRO A 170 1.32 10.87 -2.04
C PRO A 170 2.71 11.13 -2.61
N MET A 171 3.61 11.70 -1.79
CA MET A 171 5.00 11.97 -2.19
C MET A 171 5.76 10.66 -2.47
N LEU A 172 5.63 9.65 -1.61
CA LEU A 172 6.26 8.33 -1.82
C LEU A 172 5.68 7.64 -3.05
N ILE A 173 4.35 7.68 -3.22
CA ILE A 173 3.69 7.13 -4.42
C ILE A 173 4.21 7.80 -5.70
N GLN A 174 4.36 9.13 -5.70
CA GLN A 174 4.91 9.84 -6.84
C GLN A 174 6.37 9.47 -7.11
N GLN A 175 7.18 9.30 -6.07
CA GLN A 175 8.57 8.86 -6.21
C GLN A 175 8.64 7.42 -6.76
N LEU A 176 7.85 6.49 -6.23
CA LEU A 176 7.77 5.10 -6.69
C LEU A 176 7.37 5.00 -8.17
N LYS A 177 6.38 5.79 -8.62
CA LYS A 177 5.96 5.82 -10.03
C LYS A 177 7.02 6.33 -10.99
N ASN A 178 7.98 7.12 -10.51
CA ASN A 178 9.05 7.70 -11.30
C ASN A 178 10.38 6.94 -11.18
N ALA A 179 10.48 5.98 -10.25
CA ALA A 179 11.67 5.20 -10.02
C ALA A 179 12.03 4.37 -11.27
N ARG A 180 13.32 4.34 -11.60
CA ARG A 180 13.83 3.71 -12.83
C ARG A 180 14.43 2.33 -12.60
N ASN A 181 14.78 2.01 -11.36
CA ASN A 181 15.43 0.76 -10.99
C ASN A 181 15.07 0.37 -9.54
N ALA A 182 15.45 -0.84 -9.15
CA ALA A 182 15.18 -1.36 -7.82
C ALA A 182 15.89 -0.59 -6.70
N ASP A 183 17.11 -0.10 -6.93
CA ASP A 183 17.87 0.67 -5.94
C ASP A 183 17.17 1.98 -5.57
N GLU A 184 16.64 2.72 -6.56
CA GLU A 184 15.85 3.93 -6.33
C GLU A 184 14.60 3.63 -5.51
N VAL A 185 13.92 2.50 -5.76
CA VAL A 185 12.75 2.08 -4.97
C VAL A 185 13.16 1.74 -3.53
N LEU A 186 14.21 0.95 -3.34
CA LEU A 186 14.70 0.56 -2.00
C LEU A 186 15.14 1.77 -1.18
N ALA A 187 15.77 2.77 -1.81
CA ALA A 187 16.20 3.99 -1.15
C ALA A 187 15.05 4.81 -0.54
N LEU A 188 13.81 4.64 -1.01
CA LEU A 188 12.62 5.29 -0.43
C LEU A 188 12.18 4.70 0.91
N PHE A 189 12.67 3.50 1.24
CA PHE A 189 12.35 2.79 2.48
C PHE A 189 13.53 2.73 3.47
N ALA A 190 14.66 3.37 3.14
CA ALA A 190 15.93 3.32 3.88
C ALA A 190 15.94 4.15 5.17
#